data_AF-C5LVM4-F1
#
_entry.id   AF-C5LVM4-F1
#
_cell.length_a   1.000
_cell.length_b   1.000
_cell.length_c   1.000
_cell.angle_alpha   90.00
_cell.angle_beta   90.00
_cell.angle_gamma   90.00
#
_symmetry.space_group_name_H-M   'P 1'
#
loop_
_entity.id
_entity.type
_entity.pdbx_description
1 polymer ?
#
loop_
_entity_poly.entity_id
_entity_poly.type
_entity_poly.pdbx_seq_one_letter_code
_entity_poly.pdbx_strand_id
1 'polypeptide(L)'
;MNLLPDFNCRFATDPKERQQIEELSSNPAAMAPTIGEALLSFNSARPSLEHLLNLVPIIRPRLYSIASSPRLDGGGRVDLLVVLAKWSDQSGSLRSGLCSTFINTRLKAGDVLRCGVTAGTFTLPTSITAPMVMTGLGTGIAPFRAFVQDRAIRAKLTDEKPGPMIVYYGARHKAKDFAFGEEFEGYARAGIVTEVGAFSRDQPEKVYVQHKIAQDGERLYDLLVTKGG
;
A
#
# COMPACT_ATOMS: atom_id res chain seq x y z
N MET A 1 -7.64 14.48 6.27
CA MET A 1 -7.15 15.39 7.31
C MET A 1 -8.10 16.56 7.27
N ASN A 2 -8.94 16.71 8.30
CA ASN A 2 -9.92 17.79 8.37
C ASN A 2 -9.16 19.05 8.77
N LEU A 3 -9.10 20.02 7.85
CA LEU A 3 -8.30 21.25 8.01
C LEU A 3 -9.18 22.48 8.30
N LEU A 4 -10.49 22.27 8.47
CA LEU A 4 -11.45 23.31 8.82
C LEU A 4 -11.29 23.93 10.20
N PRO A 5 -10.83 23.25 11.26
CA PRO A 5 -10.65 23.87 12.56
C PRO A 5 -9.74 25.11 12.51
N ASP A 6 -8.79 25.15 11.57
CA ASP A 6 -7.89 26.27 11.35
C ASP A 6 -8.45 27.31 10.37
N PHE A 7 -9.49 26.97 9.59
CA PHE A 7 -10.14 27.86 8.63
C PHE A 7 -11.09 28.83 9.35
N ASN A 8 -10.68 30.09 9.44
CA ASN A 8 -11.35 31.09 10.27
C ASN A 8 -12.55 31.74 9.56
N CYS A 9 -13.71 31.83 10.22
CA CYS A 9 -14.90 32.52 9.71
C CYS A 9 -14.64 33.99 9.39
N ARG A 10 -13.65 34.64 10.01
CA ARG A 10 -13.25 36.03 9.73
C ARG A 10 -12.83 36.29 8.28
N PHE A 11 -12.50 35.24 7.53
CA PHE A 11 -12.17 35.38 6.11
C PHE A 11 -13.39 35.59 5.22
N ALA A 12 -14.60 35.25 5.69
CA ALA A 12 -15.85 35.46 4.96
C ALA A 12 -16.40 36.88 5.17
N THR A 13 -16.94 37.49 4.12
CA THR A 13 -17.63 38.80 4.23
C THR A 13 -19.15 38.65 4.39
N ASP A 14 -19.74 37.54 3.92
CA ASP A 14 -21.16 37.23 4.11
C ASP A 14 -21.40 36.71 5.54
N PRO A 15 -22.26 37.36 6.35
CA PRO A 15 -22.61 36.91 7.69
C PRO A 15 -23.16 35.47 7.74
N LYS A 16 -23.88 35.01 6.71
CA LYS A 16 -24.41 33.64 6.65
C LYS A 16 -23.29 32.62 6.49
N GLU A 17 -22.35 32.86 5.59
CA GLU A 17 -21.19 32.00 5.41
C GLU A 17 -20.31 31.97 6.66
N ARG A 18 -20.14 33.12 7.35
CA ARG A 18 -19.41 33.16 8.64
C ARG A 18 -20.01 32.22 9.67
N GLN A 19 -21.33 32.29 9.86
CA GLN A 19 -22.03 31.44 10.82
C GLN A 19 -21.87 29.96 10.47
N GLN A 20 -22.03 29.61 9.20
CA GLN A 20 -21.85 28.22 8.74
C GLN A 20 -20.43 27.70 8.94
N ILE A 21 -19.40 28.52 8.70
CA ILE A 21 -18.00 28.15 8.96
C ILE A 21 -17.79 27.93 10.46
N GLU A 22 -18.33 28.80 11.32
CA GLU A 22 -18.20 28.67 12.78
C GLU A 22 -18.90 27.41 13.33
N GLU A 23 -20.08 27.07 12.80
CA GLU A 23 -20.79 25.83 13.12
C GLU A 23 -20.00 24.58 12.69
N LEU A 24 -19.35 24.61 11.52
CA LEU A 24 -18.51 23.51 11.04
C LEU A 24 -17.24 23.36 11.87
N SER A 25 -16.61 24.46 12.26
CA SER A 25 -15.37 24.43 13.06
C SER A 25 -15.62 24.03 14.51
N SER A 26 -16.82 24.28 15.04
CA SER A 26 -17.20 23.92 16.42
C SER A 26 -17.72 22.49 16.59
N ASN A 27 -17.95 21.74 15.50
CA ASN A 27 -18.39 20.35 15.54
C ASN A 27 -17.31 19.39 14.98
N PRO A 28 -16.39 18.88 15.83
CA PRO A 28 -15.33 17.96 15.40
C PRO A 28 -15.84 16.62 14.88
N ALA A 29 -17.09 16.25 15.22
CA ALA A 29 -17.74 15.02 14.79
C ALA A 29 -18.38 15.16 13.39
N ALA A 30 -18.60 16.38 12.91
CA ALA A 30 -19.06 16.63 11.56
C ALA A 30 -17.96 16.33 10.54
N MET A 31 -18.32 15.77 9.38
CA MET A 31 -17.38 15.58 8.28
C MET A 31 -16.98 16.96 7.75
N ALA A 32 -15.81 17.43 8.15
CA ALA A 32 -15.32 18.73 7.74
C ALA A 32 -14.78 18.66 6.29
N PRO A 33 -15.25 19.51 5.35
CA PRO A 33 -14.62 19.65 4.04
C PRO A 33 -13.10 19.91 4.09
N THR A 34 -12.42 19.63 2.99
CA THR A 34 -11.05 20.13 2.80
C THR A 34 -11.04 21.66 2.65
N ILE A 35 -9.89 22.32 2.86
CA ILE A 35 -9.77 23.77 2.64
C ILE A 35 -10.21 24.16 1.22
N GLY A 36 -9.82 23.37 0.21
CA GLY A 36 -10.21 23.62 -1.18
C GLY A 36 -11.73 23.61 -1.37
N GLU A 37 -12.43 22.70 -0.70
CA GLU A 37 -13.89 22.65 -0.77
C GLU A 37 -14.56 23.77 0.02
N ALA A 38 -14.02 24.13 1.17
CA ALA A 38 -14.49 25.28 1.92
C ALA A 38 -14.39 26.56 1.08
N LEU A 39 -13.29 26.76 0.36
CA LEU A 39 -13.10 27.90 -0.54
C LEU A 39 -14.04 27.89 -1.76
N LEU A 40 -14.46 26.70 -2.23
CA LEU A 40 -15.43 26.58 -3.33
C LEU A 40 -16.88 26.75 -2.85
N SER A 41 -17.18 26.36 -1.62
CA SER A 41 -18.53 26.45 -1.04
C SER A 41 -18.83 27.82 -0.42
N PHE A 42 -17.82 28.53 0.08
CA PHE A 42 -17.96 29.85 0.73
C PHE A 42 -17.28 30.92 -0.11
N ASN A 43 -18.03 31.53 -1.04
CA ASN A 43 -17.49 32.44 -2.06
C ASN A 43 -17.01 33.77 -1.49
N SER A 44 -17.55 34.17 -0.33
CA SER A 44 -17.16 35.38 0.38
C SER A 44 -15.90 35.18 1.22
N ALA A 45 -15.49 33.93 1.46
CA ALA A 45 -14.27 33.58 2.18
C ALA A 45 -13.03 33.84 1.31
N ARG A 46 -12.33 34.94 1.61
CA ARG A 46 -11.15 35.41 0.85
C ARG A 46 -9.93 35.58 1.77
N PRO A 47 -9.37 34.50 2.33
CA PRO A 47 -8.10 34.58 3.06
C PRO A 47 -6.99 35.10 2.14
N SER A 48 -6.04 35.85 2.72
CA SER A 48 -4.83 36.24 1.97
C SER A 48 -3.98 35.01 1.62
N LEU A 49 -3.10 35.14 0.63
CA LEU A 49 -2.16 34.08 0.26
C LEU A 49 -1.32 33.60 1.45
N GLU A 50 -0.84 34.53 2.28
CA GLU A 50 -0.08 34.22 3.49
C GLU A 50 -0.87 33.32 4.45
N HIS A 51 -2.15 33.65 4.71
CA HIS A 51 -2.99 32.80 5.54
C HIS A 51 -3.19 31.43 4.90
N LEU A 52 -3.46 31.35 3.59
CA LEU A 52 -3.61 30.07 2.90
C LEU A 52 -2.37 29.18 3.01
N LEU A 53 -1.18 29.74 2.89
CA LEU A 53 0.08 29.00 3.03
C LEU A 53 0.27 28.44 4.45
N ASN A 54 -0.24 29.14 5.47
CA ASN A 54 -0.22 28.66 6.85
C ASN A 54 -1.31 27.62 7.16
N LEU A 55 -2.42 27.64 6.43
CA LEU A 55 -3.54 26.70 6.60
C LEU A 55 -3.29 25.35 5.93
N VAL A 56 -2.63 25.33 4.78
CA VAL A 56 -2.41 24.09 4.02
C VAL A 56 -1.15 23.38 4.55
N PRO A 57 -1.28 22.14 5.08
CA PRO A 57 -0.13 21.43 5.60
C PRO A 57 0.84 21.04 4.49
N ILE A 58 2.14 20.98 4.83
CA ILE A 58 3.17 20.49 3.92
C ILE A 58 2.84 19.06 3.49
N ILE A 59 2.90 18.81 2.19
CA ILE A 59 2.68 17.49 1.63
C ILE A 59 3.71 16.49 2.16
N ARG A 60 3.24 15.37 2.71
CA ARG A 60 4.10 14.30 3.22
C ARG A 60 4.43 13.30 2.11
N PRO A 61 5.65 12.73 2.10
CA PRO A 61 5.99 11.64 1.18
C PRO A 61 5.10 10.42 1.45
N ARG A 62 4.83 9.64 0.39
CA ARG A 62 4.09 8.38 0.49
C ARG A 62 5.05 7.21 0.40
N LEU A 63 5.01 6.34 1.40
CA LEU A 63 5.83 5.13 1.44
C LEU A 63 5.15 3.99 0.69
N TYR A 64 5.94 3.28 -0.10
CA TYR A 64 5.55 2.05 -0.80
C TYR A 64 6.61 0.99 -0.54
N SER A 65 6.19 -0.25 -0.29
CA SER A 65 7.11 -1.38 -0.20
C SER A 65 7.68 -1.69 -1.59
N ILE A 66 9.00 -1.77 -1.67
CA ILE A 66 9.71 -2.13 -2.91
C ILE A 66 9.35 -3.58 -3.27
N ALA A 67 9.01 -3.79 -4.55
CA ALA A 67 8.55 -5.07 -5.10
C ALA A 67 9.60 -5.79 -5.96
N SER A 68 10.85 -5.31 -5.95
CA SER A 68 11.99 -5.93 -6.65
C SER A 68 13.16 -6.20 -5.72
N SER A 69 13.91 -7.27 -5.97
CA SER A 69 15.23 -7.45 -5.35
C SER A 69 16.26 -6.53 -6.01
N PRO A 70 17.15 -5.86 -5.24
CA PRO A 70 18.26 -5.12 -5.83
C PRO A 70 19.29 -6.05 -6.52
N ARG A 71 19.26 -7.36 -6.27
CA ARG A 71 20.12 -8.32 -7.00
C ARG A 71 19.64 -8.61 -8.41
N LEU A 72 18.42 -8.20 -8.76
CA LEU A 72 17.85 -8.47 -10.08
C LEU A 72 18.61 -7.72 -11.19
N ASP A 73 19.08 -6.51 -10.91
CA ASP A 73 19.70 -5.62 -11.89
C ASP A 73 20.88 -4.81 -11.33
N GLY A 74 21.37 -5.16 -10.14
CA GLY A 74 22.44 -4.43 -9.47
C GLY A 74 21.99 -3.16 -8.73
N GLY A 75 20.69 -2.98 -8.51
CA GLY A 75 20.13 -1.90 -7.70
C GLY A 75 19.81 -0.62 -8.48
N GLY A 76 19.85 -0.68 -9.81
CA GLY A 76 19.52 0.44 -10.69
C GLY A 76 18.01 0.69 -10.83
N ARG A 77 17.17 -0.27 -10.44
CA ARG A 77 15.71 -0.23 -10.59
C ARG A 77 14.99 -0.65 -9.32
N VAL A 78 13.88 0.04 -9.05
CA VAL A 78 12.91 -0.33 -8.03
C VAL A 78 11.53 -0.51 -8.68
N ASP A 79 10.92 -1.67 -8.46
CA ASP A 79 9.55 -1.94 -8.87
C ASP A 79 8.62 -1.59 -7.71
N LEU A 80 7.45 -1.00 -7.99
CA LEU A 80 6.42 -0.71 -7.01
C LEU A 80 5.10 -1.37 -7.42
N LEU A 81 4.37 -1.92 -6.45
CA LEU A 81 2.98 -2.34 -6.64
C LEU A 81 2.05 -1.33 -5.94
N VAL A 82 1.37 -0.53 -6.74
CA VAL A 82 0.54 0.59 -6.24
C VAL A 82 -0.92 0.35 -6.57
N VAL A 83 -1.77 0.30 -5.53
CA VAL A 83 -3.22 0.34 -5.71
C VAL A 83 -3.68 1.78 -5.92
N LEU A 84 -4.55 2.00 -6.91
CA LEU A 84 -5.20 3.28 -7.11
C LEU A 84 -6.24 3.51 -6.00
N ALA A 85 -5.91 4.36 -5.03
CA ALA A 85 -6.83 4.70 -3.95
C ALA A 85 -7.95 5.60 -4.47
N LYS A 86 -9.17 5.05 -4.53
CA LYS A 86 -10.42 5.76 -4.79
C LYS A 86 -11.47 5.29 -3.78
N TRP A 87 -12.22 6.23 -3.21
CA TRP A 87 -13.29 5.94 -2.27
C TRP A 87 -14.38 7.01 -2.35
N SER A 88 -15.60 6.67 -1.99
CA SER A 88 -16.63 7.68 -1.72
C SER A 88 -16.55 8.06 -0.24
N ASP A 89 -16.60 9.36 0.04
CA ASP A 89 -16.75 9.82 1.42
C ASP A 89 -18.22 9.68 1.90
N GLN A 90 -18.51 10.13 3.13
CA GLN A 90 -19.84 10.02 3.70
C GLN A 90 -20.88 10.91 3.01
N SER A 91 -20.46 11.94 2.25
CA SER A 91 -21.36 12.76 1.43
C SER A 91 -21.60 12.15 0.04
N GLY A 92 -20.97 11.00 -0.26
CA GLY A 92 -21.05 10.35 -1.56
C GLY A 92 -20.08 10.93 -2.60
N SER A 93 -19.25 11.91 -2.23
CA SER A 93 -18.29 12.52 -3.13
C SER A 93 -17.13 11.58 -3.40
N LEU A 94 -16.77 11.42 -4.67
CA LEU A 94 -15.64 10.58 -5.06
C LEU A 94 -14.32 11.25 -4.70
N ARG A 95 -13.54 10.56 -3.87
CA ARG A 95 -12.20 10.95 -3.43
C ARG A 95 -11.15 10.05 -4.06
N SER A 96 -9.94 10.59 -4.16
CA SER A 96 -8.78 9.85 -4.64
C SER A 96 -7.52 10.19 -3.86
N GLY A 97 -6.61 9.22 -3.76
CA GLY A 97 -5.32 9.42 -3.12
C GLY A 97 -4.40 10.27 -3.98
N LEU A 98 -3.74 11.28 -3.39
CA LEU A 98 -2.87 12.21 -4.12
C LEU A 98 -1.75 11.46 -4.88
N CYS A 99 -0.95 10.66 -4.17
CA CYS A 99 0.22 10.00 -4.75
C CYS A 99 -0.14 8.89 -5.76
N SER A 100 -1.09 8.00 -5.43
CA SER A 100 -1.50 6.94 -6.35
C SER A 100 -2.13 7.49 -7.64
N THR A 101 -2.90 8.58 -7.54
CA THR A 101 -3.49 9.24 -8.71
C THR A 101 -2.43 9.97 -9.52
N PHE A 102 -1.48 10.65 -8.87
CA PHE A 102 -0.34 11.27 -9.54
C PHE A 102 0.45 10.24 -10.34
N ILE A 103 0.82 9.10 -9.73
CA ILE A 103 1.52 8.01 -10.42
C ILE A 103 0.72 7.50 -11.62
N ASN A 104 -0.59 7.27 -11.45
CA ASN A 104 -1.43 6.69 -12.50
C ASN A 104 -1.77 7.65 -13.65
N THR A 105 -1.81 8.96 -13.41
CA THR A 105 -2.38 9.92 -14.38
C THR A 105 -1.41 10.97 -14.89
N ARG A 106 -0.33 11.25 -14.16
CA ARG A 106 0.62 12.31 -14.50
C ARG A 106 1.98 11.79 -14.92
N LEU A 107 2.40 10.62 -14.41
CA LEU A 107 3.69 10.05 -14.74
C LEU A 107 3.69 9.26 -16.03
N LYS A 108 4.79 9.39 -16.77
CA LYS A 108 5.11 8.66 -17.98
C LYS A 108 6.54 8.13 -17.91
N ALA A 109 6.84 7.15 -18.76
CA ALA A 109 8.20 6.65 -18.89
C ALA A 109 9.14 7.80 -19.32
N GLY A 110 10.26 7.94 -18.61
CA GLY A 110 11.23 9.02 -18.81
C GLY A 110 11.07 10.21 -17.86
N ASP A 111 9.98 10.30 -17.11
CA ASP A 111 9.80 11.37 -16.12
C ASP A 111 10.76 11.22 -14.93
N VAL A 112 11.21 12.37 -14.41
CA VAL A 112 12.08 12.43 -13.22
C VAL A 112 11.22 12.59 -11.98
N LEU A 113 11.42 11.68 -11.02
CA LEU A 113 10.73 11.70 -9.73
C LEU A 113 11.69 12.06 -8.60
N ARG A 114 11.23 12.95 -7.71
CA ARG A 114 11.89 13.13 -6.43
C ARG A 114 11.40 12.06 -5.44
N CYS A 115 12.24 11.08 -5.18
CA CYS A 115 11.97 10.03 -4.21
C CYS A 115 13.21 9.77 -3.34
N GLY A 116 13.03 9.01 -2.27
CA GLY A 116 14.10 8.53 -1.41
C GLY A 116 13.79 7.12 -0.94
N VAL A 117 14.83 6.34 -0.66
CA VAL A 117 14.71 5.00 -0.09
C VAL A 117 14.86 5.12 1.42
N THR A 118 13.93 4.52 2.16
CA THR A 118 14.02 4.40 3.61
C THR A 118 14.20 2.92 3.97
N ALA A 119 15.01 2.65 4.99
CA ALA A 119 15.18 1.30 5.49
C ALA A 119 13.85 0.79 6.08
N GLY A 120 13.46 -0.43 5.68
CA GLY A 120 12.34 -1.14 6.28
C GLY A 120 12.75 -1.95 7.51
N THR A 121 11.77 -2.53 8.19
CA THR A 121 11.98 -3.45 9.32
C THR A 121 12.07 -4.92 8.89
N PHE A 122 11.77 -5.24 7.63
CA PHE A 122 11.76 -6.59 7.10
C PHE A 122 13.08 -6.90 6.37
N THR A 123 13.78 -7.92 6.83
CA THR A 123 15.01 -8.42 6.20
C THR A 123 14.90 -9.91 5.91
N LEU A 124 15.52 -10.35 4.82
CA LEU A 124 15.70 -11.77 4.54
C LEU A 124 16.69 -12.39 5.53
N PRO A 125 16.49 -13.66 5.91
CA PRO A 125 17.53 -14.42 6.59
C PRO A 125 18.83 -14.47 5.77
N THR A 126 19.96 -14.39 6.48
CA THR A 126 21.31 -14.48 5.88
C THR A 126 21.54 -15.83 5.21
N SER A 127 21.02 -16.91 5.81
CA SER A 127 21.05 -18.23 5.18
C SER A 127 19.91 -18.38 4.17
N ILE A 128 20.20 -18.96 3.00
CA ILE A 128 19.14 -19.31 2.04
C ILE A 128 18.38 -20.59 2.45
N THR A 129 18.94 -21.40 3.35
CA THR A 129 18.31 -22.62 3.86
C THR A 129 17.35 -22.37 5.02
N ALA A 130 17.37 -21.18 5.60
CA ALA A 130 16.41 -20.79 6.63
C ALA A 130 14.97 -20.82 6.07
N PRO A 131 14.03 -21.46 6.78
CA PRO A 131 12.64 -21.46 6.37
C PRO A 131 12.02 -20.07 6.49
N MET A 132 10.97 -19.83 5.70
CA MET A 132 10.25 -18.56 5.69
C MET A 132 8.76 -18.77 5.50
N VAL A 133 7.96 -18.11 6.33
CA VAL A 133 6.50 -18.03 6.20
C VAL A 133 6.11 -16.57 6.01
N MET A 134 5.41 -16.28 4.92
CA MET A 134 5.02 -14.93 4.53
C MET A 134 3.54 -14.88 4.23
N THR A 135 2.87 -13.76 4.55
CA THR A 135 1.44 -13.57 4.26
C THR A 135 1.21 -12.19 3.66
N GLY A 136 0.79 -12.14 2.39
CA GLY A 136 0.56 -10.90 1.64
C GLY A 136 -0.88 -10.78 1.16
N LEU A 137 -1.56 -9.69 1.54
CA LEU A 137 -2.93 -9.39 1.10
C LEU A 137 -2.92 -8.29 0.04
N GLY A 138 -3.46 -8.55 -1.15
CA GLY A 138 -3.49 -7.58 -2.24
C GLY A 138 -2.10 -7.00 -2.53
N THR A 139 -1.92 -5.69 -2.35
CA THR A 139 -0.60 -5.03 -2.54
C THR A 139 0.44 -5.41 -1.48
N GLY A 140 0.04 -6.05 -0.38
CA GLY A 140 0.95 -6.59 0.65
C GLY A 140 1.90 -7.67 0.14
N ILE A 141 1.70 -8.21 -1.08
CA ILE A 141 2.62 -9.15 -1.74
C ILE A 141 3.92 -8.49 -2.22
N ALA A 142 3.95 -7.16 -2.35
CA ALA A 142 5.07 -6.41 -2.91
C ALA A 142 6.45 -6.82 -2.32
N PRO A 143 6.70 -6.71 -1.01
CA PRO A 143 8.01 -7.07 -0.46
C PRO A 143 8.33 -8.57 -0.62
N PHE A 144 7.31 -9.43 -0.65
CA PHE A 144 7.52 -10.88 -0.79
C PHE A 144 7.90 -11.28 -2.21
N ARG A 145 7.44 -10.55 -3.23
CA ARG A 145 7.98 -10.68 -4.58
C ARG A 145 9.49 -10.42 -4.59
N ALA A 146 9.93 -9.33 -3.97
CA ALA A 146 11.35 -9.02 -3.84
C ALA A 146 12.12 -10.13 -3.10
N PHE A 147 11.52 -10.73 -2.06
CA PHE A 147 12.13 -11.81 -1.30
C PHE A 147 12.28 -13.12 -2.08
N VAL A 148 11.26 -13.49 -2.84
CA VAL A 148 11.30 -14.67 -3.72
C VAL A 148 12.34 -14.47 -4.82
N GLN A 149 12.39 -13.29 -5.44
CA GLN A 149 13.43 -12.94 -6.42
C GLN A 149 14.84 -13.04 -5.82
N ASP A 150 15.07 -12.43 -4.66
CA ASP A 150 16.38 -12.44 -4.00
C ASP A 150 16.84 -13.86 -3.67
N ARG A 151 15.94 -14.69 -3.11
CA ARG A 151 16.26 -16.09 -2.80
C ARG A 151 16.53 -16.91 -4.06
N ALA A 152 15.74 -16.74 -5.12
CA ALA A 152 15.98 -17.41 -6.39
C ALA A 152 17.35 -17.05 -6.99
N ILE A 153 17.73 -15.77 -6.93
CA ILE A 153 19.03 -15.30 -7.43
C ILE A 153 20.16 -15.85 -6.57
N ARG A 154 20.04 -15.79 -5.24
CA ARG A 154 21.07 -16.34 -4.33
C ARG A 154 21.26 -17.83 -4.51
N ALA A 155 20.18 -18.61 -4.59
CA ALA A 155 20.25 -20.05 -4.84
C ALA A 155 21.01 -20.38 -6.13
N LYS A 156 20.81 -19.60 -7.21
CA LYS A 156 21.56 -19.74 -8.46
C LYS A 156 23.04 -19.36 -8.32
N LEU A 157 23.34 -18.32 -7.55
CA LEU A 157 24.71 -17.84 -7.36
C LEU A 157 25.55 -18.76 -6.47
N THR A 158 24.93 -19.40 -5.48
CA THR A 158 25.62 -20.28 -4.54
C THR A 158 25.55 -21.76 -4.90
N ASP A 159 24.76 -22.12 -5.91
CA ASP A 159 24.43 -23.51 -6.28
C ASP A 159 23.92 -24.34 -5.08
N GLU A 160 23.26 -23.66 -4.13
CA GLU A 160 22.73 -24.27 -2.91
C GLU A 160 21.21 -24.34 -2.98
N LYS A 161 20.66 -25.48 -2.55
CA LYS A 161 19.22 -25.69 -2.49
C LYS A 161 18.59 -24.78 -1.43
N PRO A 162 17.65 -23.89 -1.79
CA PRO A 162 17.01 -23.01 -0.82
C PRO A 162 16.13 -23.81 0.14
N GLY A 163 15.99 -23.29 1.36
CA GLY A 163 15.08 -23.81 2.37
C GLY A 163 13.62 -23.54 2.04
N PRO A 164 12.68 -24.16 2.78
CA PRO A 164 11.26 -23.99 2.52
C PRO A 164 10.82 -22.53 2.64
N MET A 165 10.19 -22.01 1.60
CA MET A 165 9.60 -20.66 1.60
C MET A 165 8.13 -20.78 1.24
N ILE A 166 7.24 -20.25 2.08
CA ILE A 166 5.79 -20.25 1.84
C ILE A 166 5.28 -18.82 1.77
N VAL A 167 4.42 -18.55 0.80
CA VAL A 167 3.67 -17.30 0.67
C VAL A 167 2.18 -17.61 0.65
N TYR A 168 1.46 -17.15 1.68
CA TYR A 168 0.01 -17.08 1.68
C TYR A 168 -0.42 -15.78 1.00
N TYR A 169 -1.18 -15.89 -0.08
CA TYR A 169 -1.68 -14.73 -0.81
C TYR A 169 -3.20 -14.59 -0.68
N GLY A 170 -3.69 -13.40 -0.37
CA GLY A 170 -5.11 -13.12 -0.24
C GLY A 170 -5.60 -12.08 -1.24
N ALA A 171 -6.64 -12.42 -2.01
CA ALA A 171 -7.29 -11.49 -2.94
C ALA A 171 -8.78 -11.80 -3.13
N ARG A 172 -9.44 -11.05 -4.03
CA ARG A 172 -10.86 -11.26 -4.37
C ARG A 172 -11.00 -12.40 -5.36
N HIS A 173 -10.42 -12.26 -6.54
CA HIS A 173 -10.45 -13.28 -7.60
C HIS A 173 -9.05 -13.64 -8.08
N LYS A 174 -8.77 -14.93 -8.31
CA LYS A 174 -7.48 -15.37 -8.86
C LYS A 174 -7.23 -14.73 -10.22
N ALA A 175 -8.20 -14.81 -11.12
CA ALA A 175 -8.04 -14.37 -12.50
C ALA A 175 -7.86 -12.85 -12.68
N LYS A 176 -8.24 -12.03 -11.69
CA LYS A 176 -8.25 -10.57 -11.81
C LYS A 176 -7.29 -9.87 -10.85
N ASP A 177 -7.17 -10.41 -9.65
CA ASP A 177 -6.52 -9.71 -8.55
C ASP A 177 -5.21 -10.39 -8.13
N PHE A 178 -4.82 -11.52 -8.74
CA PHE A 178 -3.58 -12.21 -8.39
C PHE A 178 -2.35 -11.49 -8.95
N ALA A 179 -1.89 -10.49 -8.19
CA ALA A 179 -0.69 -9.75 -8.52
C ALA A 179 0.52 -10.68 -8.64
N PHE A 180 1.21 -10.62 -9.79
CA PHE A 180 2.38 -11.44 -10.11
C PHE A 180 2.13 -12.95 -10.18
N GLY A 181 0.88 -13.39 -10.40
CA GLY A 181 0.52 -14.81 -10.35
C GLY A 181 1.41 -15.72 -11.22
N GLU A 182 1.64 -15.36 -12.48
CA GLU A 182 2.50 -16.14 -13.39
C GLU A 182 3.95 -16.25 -12.89
N GLU A 183 4.48 -15.18 -12.30
CA GLU A 183 5.84 -15.14 -11.74
C GLU A 183 5.94 -16.06 -10.52
N PHE A 184 4.98 -15.99 -9.59
CA PHE A 184 4.92 -16.87 -8.43
C PHE A 184 4.73 -18.35 -8.82
N GLU A 185 3.87 -18.63 -9.79
CA GLU A 185 3.68 -19.99 -10.32
C GLU A 185 4.97 -20.51 -10.98
N GLY A 186 5.72 -19.65 -11.66
CA GLY A 186 7.05 -19.97 -12.19
C GLY A 186 8.06 -20.33 -11.10
N TYR A 187 8.14 -19.52 -10.04
CA TYR A 187 9.01 -19.81 -8.90
C TYR A 187 8.58 -21.06 -8.12
N ALA A 188 7.28 -21.35 -8.06
CA ALA A 188 6.77 -22.57 -7.46
C ALA A 188 7.17 -23.82 -8.24
N ARG A 189 7.06 -23.80 -9.57
CA ARG A 189 7.58 -24.89 -10.42
C ARG A 189 9.09 -25.08 -10.28
N ALA A 190 9.83 -23.99 -10.07
CA ALA A 190 11.27 -24.04 -9.83
C ALA A 190 11.66 -24.45 -8.39
N GLY A 191 10.69 -24.74 -7.51
CA GLY A 191 10.94 -25.14 -6.12
C GLY A 191 11.49 -24.03 -5.23
N ILE A 192 11.37 -22.76 -5.64
CA ILE A 192 11.84 -21.61 -4.85
C ILE A 192 10.85 -21.25 -3.74
N VAL A 193 9.55 -21.34 -4.01
CA VAL A 193 8.48 -20.92 -3.10
C VAL A 193 7.28 -21.85 -3.23
N THR A 194 6.58 -22.12 -2.13
CA THR A 194 5.21 -22.61 -2.16
C THR A 194 4.27 -21.42 -2.08
N GLU A 195 3.46 -21.22 -3.12
CA GLU A 195 2.39 -20.23 -3.12
C GLU A 195 1.07 -20.88 -2.68
N VAL A 196 0.35 -20.20 -1.79
CA VAL A 196 -0.96 -20.65 -1.28
C VAL A 196 -1.97 -19.50 -1.39
N GLY A 197 -2.82 -19.58 -2.42
CA GLY A 197 -3.84 -18.58 -2.71
C GLY A 197 -5.13 -18.75 -1.90
N ALA A 198 -5.66 -17.62 -1.40
CA ALA A 198 -6.97 -17.48 -0.77
C ALA A 198 -7.79 -16.41 -1.51
N PHE A 199 -8.73 -16.86 -2.34
CA PHE A 199 -9.56 -15.99 -3.17
C PHE A 199 -10.98 -15.92 -2.62
N SER A 200 -11.36 -14.74 -2.11
CA SER A 200 -12.60 -14.56 -1.33
C SER A 200 -13.88 -14.49 -2.18
N ARG A 201 -13.79 -14.55 -3.51
CA ARG A 201 -14.93 -14.38 -4.42
C ARG A 201 -14.97 -15.37 -5.59
N ASP A 202 -14.10 -16.37 -5.62
CA ASP A 202 -14.12 -17.40 -6.67
C ASP A 202 -15.11 -18.54 -6.38
N GLN A 203 -15.67 -18.56 -5.17
CA GLN A 203 -16.63 -19.55 -4.68
C GLN A 203 -17.64 -18.89 -3.71
N PRO A 204 -18.77 -19.56 -3.38
CA PRO A 204 -19.80 -19.00 -2.49
C PRO A 204 -19.26 -18.66 -1.09
N GLU A 205 -18.43 -19.53 -0.53
CA GLU A 205 -17.82 -19.36 0.79
C GLU A 205 -16.63 -18.39 0.77
N LYS A 206 -16.48 -17.59 1.82
CA LYS A 206 -15.35 -16.66 1.96
C LYS A 206 -14.11 -17.41 2.43
N VAL A 207 -13.15 -17.59 1.51
CA VAL A 207 -11.82 -18.14 1.84
C VAL A 207 -10.84 -16.97 2.01
N TYR A 208 -10.26 -16.88 3.21
CA TYR A 208 -9.23 -15.91 3.55
C TYR A 208 -7.93 -16.61 3.94
N VAL A 209 -6.83 -15.86 4.01
CA VAL A 209 -5.50 -16.41 4.32
C VAL A 209 -5.46 -17.15 5.65
N GLN A 210 -6.18 -16.67 6.67
CA GLN A 210 -6.23 -17.35 7.97
C GLN A 210 -6.88 -18.74 7.90
N HIS A 211 -7.78 -18.98 6.95
CA HIS A 211 -8.36 -20.31 6.73
C HIS A 211 -7.31 -21.26 6.13
N LYS A 212 -6.47 -20.77 5.21
CA LYS A 212 -5.36 -21.54 4.63
C LYS A 212 -4.26 -21.81 5.65
N ILE A 213 -3.91 -20.80 6.44
CA ILE A 213 -2.95 -20.92 7.55
C ILE A 213 -3.41 -21.97 8.57
N ALA A 214 -4.70 -21.97 8.94
CA ALA A 214 -5.25 -22.97 9.85
C ALA A 214 -5.18 -24.39 9.28
N GLN A 215 -5.36 -24.57 7.97
CA GLN A 215 -5.23 -25.86 7.29
C GLN A 215 -3.77 -26.37 7.28
N ASP A 216 -2.80 -25.45 7.23
CA ASP A 216 -1.37 -25.77 7.19
C ASP A 216 -0.73 -25.85 8.59
N GLY A 217 -1.52 -25.97 9.66
CA GLY A 217 -1.05 -25.86 11.05
C GLY A 217 0.17 -26.74 11.39
N GLU A 218 0.16 -28.02 11.02
CA GLU A 218 1.27 -28.94 11.26
C GLU A 218 2.54 -28.52 10.50
N ARG A 219 2.39 -28.12 9.23
CA ARG A 219 3.50 -27.66 8.39
C ARG A 219 4.11 -26.39 8.95
N LEU A 220 3.28 -25.45 9.40
CA LEU A 220 3.74 -24.20 10.01
C LEU A 220 4.44 -24.45 11.34
N TYR A 221 3.93 -25.37 12.16
CA TYR A 221 4.60 -25.77 13.38
C TYR A 221 6.00 -26.32 13.11
N ASP A 222 6.16 -27.24 12.15
CA ASP A 222 7.47 -27.78 11.77
C ASP A 222 8.44 -26.68 11.30
N LEU A 223 7.98 -25.75 10.46
CA LEU A 223 8.82 -24.66 9.95
C LEU A 223 9.26 -23.69 11.06
N LEU A 224 8.28 -23.17 11.82
CA LEU A 224 8.51 -22.11 12.79
C LEU A 224 9.19 -22.64 14.07
N VAL A 225 8.81 -23.83 14.53
CA VAL A 225 9.25 -24.36 15.84
C VAL A 225 10.37 -25.38 15.67
N THR A 226 10.24 -26.35 14.77
CA THR A 226 11.22 -27.44 14.64
C THR A 226 12.45 -27.04 13.83
N LYS A 227 12.25 -26.26 12.75
CA LYS A 227 13.33 -25.84 11.82
C LYS A 227 13.87 -24.44 12.09
N GLY A 228 13.33 -23.74 13.08
CA GLY A 228 13.89 -22.49 13.59
C GLY A 228 13.75 -21.29 12.65
N GLY A 229 12.68 -21.21 11.86
CA GLY A 229 12.38 -20.02 11.04
C GLY A 229 10.92 -19.87 10.66
#